data_AF-A0A1V5USW9-F1
#
_entry.id   AF-A0A1V5USW9-F1
#
_cell.length_a   1.000
_cell.length_b   1.000
_cell.length_c   1.000
_cell.angle_alpha   90.00
_cell.angle_beta   90.00
_cell.angle_gamma   90.00
#
_symmetry.space_group_name_H-M   'P 1'
#
loop_
_entity.id
_entity.type
_entity.pdbx_description
1 polymer ?
#
loop_
_entity_poly.entity_id
_entity_poly.type
_entity_poly.pdbx_seq_one_letter_code
_entity_poly.pdbx_strand_id
1 'polypeptide(L)' 'MQIDQYGFEATSVHFHRRKLQPYRVAEAGAVTWLCFDDGDLRPIHRITKTDTETVIEWAYGTWADRAALNYVPINQTLEV' A
#
# COMPACT_ATOMS: atom_id res chain seq x y z
N MET A 1 9.73 12.39 5.47
CA MET A 1 8.71 12.30 6.55
C MET A 1 8.30 10.86 6.65
N GLN A 2 8.35 10.25 7.84
CA GLN A 2 8.07 8.82 7.99
C GLN A 2 6.56 8.54 8.02
N ILE A 3 6.09 7.68 7.11
CA ILE A 3 4.69 7.26 7.01
C ILE A 3 4.53 5.72 7.07
N ASP A 4 3.36 5.28 7.49
CA ASP A 4 2.95 3.88 7.49
C ASP A 4 2.23 3.46 6.20
N GLN A 5 1.86 2.17 6.12
CA GLN A 5 1.16 1.57 4.99
C GLN A 5 -0.25 2.12 4.72
N TYR A 6 -0.76 3.00 5.59
CA TYR A 6 -2.03 3.70 5.42
C TYR A 6 -1.84 5.21 5.25
N GLY A 7 -0.59 5.68 5.14
CA GLY A 7 -0.27 7.09 4.90
C GLY A 7 -0.32 7.95 6.16
N PHE A 8 -0.43 7.34 7.34
CA PHE A 8 -0.35 8.09 8.59
C PHE A 8 1.11 8.38 8.93
N GLU A 9 1.37 9.61 9.34
CA GLU A 9 2.67 10.02 9.88
C GLU A 9 2.97 9.32 11.21
N ALA A 10 4.26 9.12 11.53
CA ALA A 10 4.70 8.53 12.80
C ALA A 10 4.18 9.25 14.07
N THR A 11 3.82 10.52 13.94
CA THR A 11 3.22 11.36 15.01
C THR A 11 1.72 11.12 15.20
N SER A 12 1.06 10.47 14.23
CA SER A 12 -0.38 10.23 14.24
C SER A 12 -0.77 9.18 15.27
N VAL A 13 -1.87 9.42 15.99
CA VAL A 13 -2.48 8.41 16.87
C VAL A 13 -3.01 7.19 16.13
N HIS A 14 -3.12 7.26 14.79
CA HIS A 14 -3.59 6.19 13.92
C HIS A 14 -2.48 5.36 13.27
N PHE A 15 -1.21 5.76 13.46
CA PHE A 15 -0.04 5.06 12.94
C PHE A 15 -0.07 3.57 13.34
N HIS A 16 -0.12 2.69 12.33
CA HIS A 16 -0.29 1.23 12.43
C HIS A 16 -1.52 0.74 13.21
N ARG A 17 -2.50 1.59 13.52
CA ARG A 17 -3.62 1.25 14.41
C ARG A 17 -4.97 1.14 13.71
N ARG A 18 -5.12 1.70 12.50
CA ARG A 18 -6.41 1.73 11.81
C ARG A 18 -6.51 0.62 10.77
N LYS A 19 -7.61 -0.14 10.82
CA LYS A 19 -8.03 -1.03 9.73
C LYS A 19 -8.98 -0.26 8.82
N LEU A 20 -8.51 0.10 7.63
CA LEU A 20 -9.32 0.78 6.63
C LEU A 20 -9.96 -0.23 5.68
N GLN A 21 -11.10 0.15 5.09
CA GLN A 21 -11.70 -0.59 3.97
C GLN A 21 -11.09 -0.09 2.66
N PRO A 22 -10.79 -0.96 1.69
CA PRO A 22 -10.26 -0.53 0.39
C PRO A 22 -11.24 0.40 -0.33
N TYR A 23 -10.71 1.46 -0.93
CA TYR A 23 -11.44 2.36 -1.81
C TYR A 23 -11.39 1.89 -3.27
N ARG A 24 -10.21 1.51 -3.75
CA ARG A 24 -10.01 0.96 -5.11
C ARG A 24 -9.29 -0.37 -5.04
N VAL A 25 -9.68 -1.27 -5.94
CA VAL A 25 -9.05 -2.57 -6.14
C VAL A 25 -8.84 -2.77 -7.64
N ALA A 26 -7.66 -3.25 -8.04
CA ALA A 26 -7.36 -3.64 -9.41
C ALA A 26 -6.64 -4.98 -9.40
N GLU A 27 -6.93 -5.83 -10.38
CA GLU A 27 -6.39 -7.18 -10.49
C GLU A 27 -5.73 -7.37 -11.87
N ALA A 28 -4.57 -8.03 -11.89
CA ALA A 28 -3.92 -8.48 -13.12
C ALA A 28 -3.20 -9.81 -12.85
N GLY A 29 -3.79 -10.91 -13.34
CA GLY A 29 -3.26 -12.25 -13.11
C GLY A 29 -3.15 -12.56 -11.61
N ALA A 30 -1.93 -12.83 -11.15
CA ALA A 30 -1.62 -13.16 -9.76
C ALA A 30 -1.50 -11.95 -8.81
N VAL A 31 -1.62 -10.72 -9.35
CA VAL A 31 -1.37 -9.50 -8.60
C VAL A 31 -2.68 -8.75 -8.36
N THR A 32 -2.91 -8.35 -7.11
CA THR A 32 -3.99 -7.45 -6.70
C THR A 32 -3.38 -6.18 -6.11
N TRP A 33 -3.80 -5.02 -6.60
CA TRP A 33 -3.49 -3.73 -5.99
C TRP A 33 -4.71 -3.16 -5.31
N LEU A 34 -4.50 -2.47 -4.19
CA LEU A 34 -5.57 -1.76 -3.50
C LEU A 34 -5.05 -0.49 -2.82
N CYS A 35 -5.91 0.52 -2.71
CA CYS A 35 -5.65 1.74 -1.95
C CYS A 35 -6.86 2.10 -1.08
N PHE A 36 -6.65 2.95 -0.08
CA PHE A 36 -7.66 3.26 0.94
C PHE A 36 -8.14 4.71 0.90
N ASP A 37 -7.46 5.56 0.12
CA ASP A 37 -7.78 6.98 -0.05
C ASP A 37 -7.91 7.36 -1.53
N ASP A 38 -8.46 8.54 -1.77
CA ASP A 38 -8.69 9.14 -3.08
C ASP A 38 -7.61 10.16 -3.51
N GLY A 39 -6.58 10.43 -2.69
CA GLY A 39 -5.60 11.52 -2.90
C GLY A 39 -4.50 11.21 -3.93
N ASP A 40 -4.02 12.20 -4.69
CA ASP A 40 -3.14 11.99 -5.86
C ASP A 40 -1.92 11.10 -5.59
N LEU A 41 -1.22 11.32 -4.47
CA LEU A 41 -0.20 10.43 -3.93
C LEU A 41 -0.73 9.69 -2.72
N ARG A 42 -0.67 8.35 -2.77
CA ARG A 42 -1.31 7.50 -1.79
C ARG A 42 -0.54 6.22 -1.50
N PRO A 43 -0.74 5.59 -0.34
CA PRO A 43 -0.33 4.22 -0.10
C PRO A 43 -1.11 3.27 -1.02
N ILE A 44 -0.37 2.39 -1.67
CA ILE A 44 -0.90 1.35 -2.55
C ILE A 44 -0.35 0.03 -2.07
N HIS A 45 -1.23 -0.88 -1.64
CA HIS A 45 -0.85 -2.24 -1.30
C HIS A 45 -0.77 -3.07 -2.58
N ARG A 46 0.16 -4.01 -2.61
CA ARG A 46 0.28 -5.05 -3.63
C ARG A 46 0.27 -6.41 -2.95
N ILE A 47 -0.67 -7.24 -3.37
CA ILE A 47 -0.79 -8.63 -2.97
C ILE A 47 -0.41 -9.46 -4.18
N THR A 48 0.68 -10.21 -4.07
CA THR A 48 1.14 -11.13 -5.11
C THR A 48 0.95 -12.55 -4.62
N LYS A 49 0.13 -13.34 -5.32
CA LYS A 49 -0.12 -14.74 -4.98
C LYS A 49 0.71 -15.65 -5.88
N THR A 50 1.58 -16.45 -5.29
CA THR A 50 2.30 -17.53 -5.99
C THR A 50 1.71 -18.88 -5.61
N ASP A 51 2.24 -19.97 -6.15
CA ASP A 51 1.82 -21.32 -5.78
C ASP A 51 2.25 -21.69 -4.35
N THR A 52 3.26 -21.02 -3.80
CA THR A 52 3.87 -21.34 -2.50
C THR A 52 3.54 -20.35 -1.40
N GLU A 53 3.27 -19.08 -1.73
CA GLU A 53 3.03 -18.05 -0.73
C GLU A 53 2.17 -16.89 -1.25
N THR A 54 1.75 -16.02 -0.33
CA THR A 54 1.15 -14.73 -0.64
C THR A 54 2.03 -13.64 -0.07
N VAL A 55 2.59 -12.82 -0.94
CA VAL A 55 3.45 -11.70 -0.57
C VAL A 55 2.60 -10.44 -0.53
N ILE A 56 2.65 -9.72 0.60
CA ILE A 56 1.93 -8.46 0.80
C ILE A 56 2.94 -7.35 1.04
N GLU A 57 2.87 -6.34 0.19
CA GLU A 57 3.78 -5.21 0.14
C GLU A 57 2.98 -3.92 -0.02
N TRP A 58 3.64 -2.78 0.11
CA TRP A 58 3.06 -1.49 -0.21
C TRP A 58 4.10 -0.53 -0.78
N ALA A 59 3.61 0.50 -1.46
CA ALA A 59 4.38 1.61 -1.97
C ALA A 59 3.61 2.92 -1.76
N TYR A 60 4.28 4.06 -1.88
CA TYR A 60 3.64 5.38 -1.89
C TYR A 60 3.80 6.01 -3.28
N GLY A 61 2.70 6.44 -3.91
CA GLY A 61 2.74 7.00 -5.26
C GLY A 61 1.36 7.20 -5.90
N THR A 62 1.35 7.38 -7.22
CA THR A 62 0.10 7.55 -7.97
C THR A 62 -0.55 6.19 -8.26
N TRP A 63 -1.90 6.17 -8.32
CA TRP A 63 -2.64 4.94 -8.68
C TRP A 63 -2.39 4.49 -10.14
N ALA A 64 -2.12 5.44 -11.04
CA ALA A 64 -1.82 5.16 -12.44
C ALA A 64 -0.56 4.30 -12.57
N ASP A 65 0.44 4.57 -11.73
CA ASP A 65 1.77 3.94 -11.79
C ASP A 65 1.91 2.71 -10.90
N ARG A 66 0.82 2.22 -10.29
CA ARG A 66 0.81 1.10 -9.31
C ARG A 66 1.64 -0.14 -9.70
N ALA A 67 1.80 -0.44 -10.98
CA ALA A 67 2.60 -1.59 -11.41
C ALA A 67 4.12 -1.33 -11.35
N ALA A 68 4.55 -0.07 -11.43
CA ALA A 68 5.94 0.36 -11.57
C ALA A 68 6.53 0.99 -10.29
N LEU A 69 5.76 1.11 -9.22
CA LEU A 69 6.24 1.68 -7.95
C LEU A 69 7.27 0.77 -7.26
N ASN A 70 8.05 1.37 -6.35
CA ASN A 70 8.99 0.65 -5.49
C ASN A 70 8.26 0.15 -4.24
N TYR A 71 8.02 -1.17 -4.20
CA TYR A 71 7.31 -1.83 -3.12
C TYR A 71 8.25 -2.25 -1.99
N VAL A 72 7.79 -2.06 -0.75
CA VAL A 72 8.42 -2.54 0.48
C VAL A 72 7.48 -3.48 1.23
N PRO A 73 7.99 -4.38 2.09
CA PRO A 73 7.15 -5.25 2.92
C PRO A 73 6.08 -4.48 3.71
N ILE A 74 4.88 -5.06 3.86
CA ILE A 74 3.69 -4.38 4.41
C ILE A 74 3.86 -3.72 5.79
N ASN A 75 4.80 -4.22 6.59
CA ASN A 75 5.07 -3.71 7.95
C ASN A 75 6.28 -2.76 8.01
N GLN A 76 6.90 -2.43 6.87
CA GLN A 76 7.93 -1.39 6.81
C GLN A 76 7.31 -0.02 6.64
N THR A 77 8.01 1.00 7.11
CA THR A 77 7.66 2.41 6.92
C THR A 77 8.43 2.97 5.74
N LEU A 78 7.96 4.08 5.18
CA LEU A 78 8.66 4.81 4.12
C LEU A 78 8.97 6.24 4.55
N GLU A 79 10.09 6.76 4.06
CA GLU A 79 10.35 8.20 4.04
C GLU A 79 9.81 8.78 2.73
N VAL A 80 8.89 9.74 2.84
CA VAL A 80 8.30 10.49 1.72
C VAL A 80 8.63 11.98 1.77
#